data_AF-A0A1F9WBW1-F1
#
_entry.id   AF-A0A1F9WBW1-F1
#
_cell.length_a   1.000
_cell.length_b   1.000
_cell.length_c   1.000
_cell.angle_alpha   90.00
_cell.angle_beta   90.00
_cell.angle_gamma   90.00
#
_symmetry.space_group_name_H-M   'P 1'
#
loop_
_entity.id
_entity.type
_entity.pdbx_description
1 polymer ?
#
loop_
_entity_poly.entity_id
_entity_poly.type
_entity_poly.pdbx_seq_one_letter_code
_entity_poly.pdbx_strand_id
1 'polypeptide(L)'
;MKKFILFTTVCCLLLLSGCGLIKQKAAGYYLSKARAAAQLENPAAADLEQAFVNVEKASGYAPDSPLTVIALEELAAASEKSGFARGQELQSAILRKMVAHNPFYWAAREALVDFMAARGDLNGLAGEAIAAGKLAADKDLKKRYCALLVQLTATASAVPWLESEAYLNLNKSPEVFFEKAAIYSSAAAKVAEIKSELEKMATVDVALKNFPPQELVSAAEVACSDALKDKEEISRAADFNAKAEADPVFKKAVAMTVQGNAALVGREYSKARAFYQGALSYYPDMIEARRQMAEVDFQEGASLAAVGEKSADQLLGKAYGGSNAVIKEAVSNGSNIPFMPRDKFMGDTYALKAAVISAIRAMKGKKFKKTARLETEFKAALDEALKLSPEGRLARELLERYTKEGF
;
A
#
# COMPACT_ATOMS: atom_id res chain seq x y z
N MET A 1 -3.19 -66.39 27.49
CA MET A 1 -2.86 -65.55 26.32
C MET A 1 -3.77 -64.33 26.11
N LYS A 2 -5.12 -64.44 26.12
CA LYS A 2 -6.02 -63.28 25.90
C LYS A 2 -5.90 -62.12 26.93
N LYS A 3 -5.56 -62.40 28.20
CA LYS A 3 -5.39 -61.36 29.24
C LYS A 3 -4.06 -60.58 29.14
N PHE A 4 -3.03 -61.19 28.53
CA PHE A 4 -1.72 -60.53 28.37
C PHE A 4 -1.77 -59.49 27.24
N ILE A 5 -2.47 -59.81 26.14
CA ILE A 5 -2.65 -58.90 25.00
C ILE A 5 -3.42 -57.64 25.42
N LEU A 6 -4.49 -57.77 26.22
CA LEU A 6 -5.27 -56.63 26.71
C LEU A 6 -4.44 -55.68 27.61
N PHE A 7 -3.55 -56.23 28.43
CA PHE A 7 -2.68 -55.43 29.31
C PHE A 7 -1.60 -54.69 28.52
N THR A 8 -1.03 -55.32 27.49
CA THR A 8 -0.03 -54.67 26.61
C THR A 8 -0.67 -53.56 25.77
N THR A 9 -1.90 -53.75 25.26
CA THR A 9 -2.60 -52.70 24.48
C THR A 9 -3.00 -51.50 25.36
N VAL A 10 -3.44 -51.73 26.60
CA VAL A 10 -3.77 -50.65 27.56
C VAL A 10 -2.52 -49.91 28.02
N CYS A 11 -1.40 -50.59 28.25
CA CYS A 11 -0.11 -49.93 28.55
C CYS A 11 0.44 -49.15 27.35
N CYS A 12 0.31 -49.64 26.12
CA CYS A 12 0.70 -48.88 24.92
C CYS A 12 -0.19 -47.64 24.71
N LEU A 13 -1.49 -47.72 24.98
CA LEU A 13 -2.40 -46.56 24.93
C LEU A 13 -2.08 -45.52 26.02
N LEU A 14 -1.72 -45.96 27.24
CA LEU A 14 -1.32 -45.06 28.34
C LEU A 14 0.07 -44.43 28.13
N LEU A 15 1.01 -45.14 27.49
CA LEU A 15 2.32 -44.62 27.12
C LEU A 15 2.23 -43.63 25.95
N LEU A 16 1.31 -43.84 25.01
CA LEU A 16 1.04 -42.88 23.93
C LEU A 16 0.30 -41.62 24.43
N SER A 17 -0.59 -41.73 25.42
CA SER A 17 -1.22 -40.55 26.05
C SER A 17 -0.27 -39.75 26.97
N GLY A 18 0.74 -40.41 27.56
CA GLY A 18 1.75 -39.74 28.41
C GLY A 18 2.71 -38.84 27.63
N CYS A 19 3.01 -39.17 26.36
CA CYS A 19 3.87 -38.35 25.50
C CYS A 19 3.28 -36.95 25.22
N GLY A 20 1.95 -36.82 25.16
CA GLY A 20 1.29 -35.53 24.91
C GLY A 20 1.47 -34.53 26.07
N LEU A 21 1.25 -34.98 27.31
CA LEU A 21 1.37 -34.12 28.49
C LEU A 21 2.80 -33.66 28.74
N ILE A 22 3.79 -34.52 28.50
CA ILE A 22 5.21 -34.15 28.64
C ILE A 22 5.59 -33.09 27.60
N LYS A 23 5.18 -33.27 26.34
CA LYS A 23 5.41 -32.28 25.27
C LYS A 23 4.72 -30.95 25.57
N GLN A 24 3.48 -30.97 26.05
CA GLN A 24 2.77 -29.75 26.45
C GLN A 24 3.47 -29.01 27.61
N LYS A 25 3.95 -29.73 28.63
CA LYS A 25 4.74 -29.12 29.71
C LYS A 25 6.06 -28.55 29.21
N ALA A 26 6.74 -29.24 28.32
CA ALA A 26 7.97 -28.74 27.69
C ALA A 26 7.70 -27.46 26.89
N ALA A 27 6.66 -27.46 26.05
CA ALA A 27 6.24 -26.26 25.32
C ALA A 27 5.95 -25.09 26.28
N GLY A 28 5.13 -25.32 27.32
CA GLY A 28 4.81 -24.30 28.33
C GLY A 28 6.05 -23.76 29.06
N TYR A 29 7.03 -24.61 29.37
CA TYR A 29 8.29 -24.20 29.99
C TYR A 29 9.12 -23.27 29.09
N TYR A 30 9.19 -23.54 27.80
CA TYR A 30 9.91 -22.66 26.87
C TYR A 30 9.14 -21.37 26.58
N LEU A 31 7.81 -21.43 26.47
CA LEU A 31 6.98 -20.23 26.29
C LEU A 31 7.06 -19.28 27.49
N SER A 32 7.08 -19.80 28.73
CA SER A 32 7.20 -18.95 29.91
C SER A 32 8.54 -18.20 29.95
N LYS A 33 9.63 -18.84 29.52
CA LYS A 33 10.94 -18.18 29.38
C LYS A 33 10.92 -17.10 28.30
N ALA A 34 10.31 -17.36 27.16
CA ALA A 34 10.20 -16.37 26.09
C ALA A 34 9.40 -15.14 26.54
N ARG A 35 8.26 -15.36 27.21
CA ARG A 35 7.43 -14.28 27.77
C ARG A 35 8.14 -13.47 28.84
N ALA A 36 8.90 -14.12 29.71
CA ALA A 36 9.68 -13.43 30.74
C ALA A 36 10.67 -12.43 30.11
N ALA A 37 11.32 -12.80 28.99
CA ALA A 37 12.20 -11.89 28.26
C ALA A 37 11.43 -10.74 27.59
N ALA A 38 10.25 -11.02 27.01
CA ALA A 38 9.41 -10.00 26.38
C ALA A 38 8.86 -8.95 27.36
N GLN A 39 8.75 -9.29 28.65
CA GLN A 39 8.26 -8.40 29.71
C GLN A 39 9.35 -7.52 30.34
N LEU A 40 10.63 -7.71 29.98
CA LEU A 40 11.71 -6.86 30.46
C LEU A 40 11.57 -5.45 29.87
N GLU A 41 11.85 -4.42 30.67
CA GLU A 41 11.78 -3.03 30.22
C GLU A 41 12.90 -2.70 29.22
N ASN A 42 14.10 -3.25 29.43
CA ASN A 42 15.28 -3.09 28.58
C ASN A 42 16.00 -4.44 28.40
N PRO A 43 15.43 -5.39 27.63
CA PRO A 43 16.05 -6.69 27.42
C PRO A 43 17.37 -6.57 26.65
N ALA A 44 18.38 -7.35 27.03
CA ALA A 44 19.60 -7.44 26.23
C ALA A 44 19.33 -8.20 24.92
N ALA A 45 20.07 -7.89 23.86
CA ALA A 45 19.92 -8.56 22.56
C ALA A 45 20.05 -10.10 22.65
N ALA A 46 20.96 -10.58 23.51
CA ALA A 46 21.16 -12.01 23.74
C ALA A 46 19.94 -12.68 24.42
N ASP A 47 19.24 -11.96 25.31
CA ASP A 47 18.04 -12.47 25.97
C ASP A 47 16.89 -12.60 24.97
N LEU A 48 16.74 -11.63 24.07
CA LEU A 48 15.75 -11.67 22.98
C LEU A 48 16.04 -12.80 22.00
N GLU A 49 17.30 -12.97 21.57
CA GLU A 49 17.69 -14.06 20.66
C GLU A 49 17.41 -15.43 21.31
N GLN A 50 17.76 -15.59 22.58
CA GLN A 50 17.47 -16.81 23.32
C GLN A 50 15.96 -17.03 23.51
N ALA A 51 15.18 -15.97 23.66
CA ALA A 51 13.73 -16.04 23.74
C ALA A 51 13.11 -16.53 22.42
N PHE A 52 13.57 -16.07 21.26
CA PHE A 52 13.12 -16.59 19.96
C PHE A 52 13.44 -18.08 19.80
N VAL A 53 14.64 -18.50 20.22
CA VAL A 53 15.02 -19.94 20.25
C VAL A 53 14.08 -20.74 21.17
N ASN A 54 13.63 -20.15 22.28
CA ASN A 54 12.67 -20.83 23.18
C ASN A 54 11.29 -20.95 22.52
N VAL A 55 10.81 -19.93 21.82
CA VAL A 55 9.55 -20.02 21.03
C VAL A 55 9.67 -21.13 19.98
N GLU A 56 10.78 -21.19 19.25
CA GLU A 56 11.01 -22.24 18.26
C GLU A 56 11.05 -23.64 18.88
N LYS A 57 11.69 -23.81 20.04
CA LYS A 57 11.65 -25.09 20.77
C LYS A 57 10.21 -25.44 21.17
N ALA A 58 9.45 -24.47 21.66
CA ALA A 58 8.06 -24.67 22.04
C ALA A 58 7.20 -25.12 20.86
N SER A 59 7.38 -24.53 19.67
CA SER A 59 6.68 -24.98 18.46
C SER A 59 7.07 -26.40 18.06
N GLY A 60 8.32 -26.82 18.26
CA GLY A 60 8.73 -28.21 18.03
C GLY A 60 8.02 -29.23 18.95
N TYR A 61 7.67 -28.84 20.18
CA TYR A 61 6.94 -29.70 21.12
C TYR A 61 5.42 -29.66 20.92
N ALA A 62 4.86 -28.49 20.58
CA ALA A 62 3.44 -28.26 20.37
C ALA A 62 3.23 -27.41 19.10
N PRO A 63 3.32 -28.02 17.90
CA PRO A 63 3.38 -27.28 16.63
C PRO A 63 2.11 -26.50 16.29
N ASP A 64 0.96 -26.94 16.80
CA ASP A 64 -0.34 -26.33 16.53
C ASP A 64 -0.86 -25.48 17.70
N SER A 65 0.02 -25.14 18.66
CA SER A 65 -0.37 -24.42 19.88
C SER A 65 -0.52 -22.91 19.64
N PRO A 66 -1.74 -22.34 19.71
CA PRO A 66 -1.97 -20.91 19.48
C PRO A 66 -1.14 -20.01 20.42
N LEU A 67 -0.87 -20.51 21.63
CA LEU A 67 -0.03 -19.82 22.62
C LEU A 67 1.39 -19.52 22.12
N THR A 68 1.88 -20.30 21.16
CA THR A 68 3.22 -20.10 20.58
C THR A 68 3.22 -18.92 19.61
N VAL A 69 2.14 -18.70 18.85
CA VAL A 69 2.00 -17.52 17.99
C VAL A 69 1.86 -16.26 18.85
N ILE A 70 0.99 -16.30 19.86
CA ILE A 70 0.82 -15.17 20.81
C ILE A 70 2.16 -14.78 21.46
N ALA A 71 2.91 -15.76 21.98
CA ALA A 71 4.21 -15.47 22.60
C ALA A 71 5.25 -14.94 21.60
N LEU A 72 5.15 -15.34 20.33
CA LEU A 72 6.03 -14.85 19.28
C LEU A 72 5.74 -13.38 18.95
N GLU A 73 4.47 -13.00 18.89
CA GLU A 73 4.04 -11.62 18.65
C GLU A 73 4.40 -10.69 19.81
N GLU A 74 4.15 -11.13 21.05
CA GLU A 74 4.59 -10.42 22.27
C GLU A 74 6.11 -10.16 22.24
N LEU A 75 6.89 -11.18 21.88
CA LEU A 75 8.34 -11.08 21.78
C LEU A 75 8.79 -10.18 20.62
N ALA A 76 8.10 -10.22 19.48
CA ALA A 76 8.38 -9.35 18.35
C ALA A 76 8.13 -7.88 18.69
N ALA A 77 7.01 -7.57 19.34
CA ALA A 77 6.70 -6.21 19.81
C ALA A 77 7.73 -5.70 20.82
N ALA A 78 8.15 -6.55 21.77
CA ALA A 78 9.22 -6.20 22.72
C ALA A 78 10.55 -5.95 22.00
N SER A 79 10.88 -6.77 21.01
CA SER A 79 12.10 -6.65 20.20
C SER A 79 12.13 -5.36 19.39
N GLU A 80 11.00 -4.95 18.81
CA GLU A 80 10.87 -3.69 18.09
C GLU A 80 11.05 -2.50 19.03
N LYS A 81 10.37 -2.52 20.18
CA LYS A 81 10.48 -1.46 21.19
C LYS A 81 11.91 -1.27 21.71
N SER A 82 12.69 -2.35 21.82
CA SER A 82 14.08 -2.29 22.25
C SER A 82 15.08 -2.01 21.11
N GLY A 83 14.62 -1.87 19.86
CA GLY A 83 15.49 -1.66 18.69
C GLY A 83 16.32 -2.88 18.29
N PHE A 84 15.88 -4.10 18.60
CA PHE A 84 16.60 -5.33 18.24
C PHE A 84 16.43 -5.67 16.74
N ALA A 85 17.45 -5.34 15.95
CA ALA A 85 17.41 -5.41 14.49
C ALA A 85 17.04 -6.79 13.89
N ARG A 86 17.38 -7.90 14.56
CA ARG A 86 17.12 -9.27 14.06
C ARG A 86 15.74 -9.83 14.45
N GLY A 87 14.96 -9.13 15.28
CA GLY A 87 13.68 -9.64 15.78
C GLY A 87 12.71 -10.01 14.66
N GLN A 88 12.59 -9.15 13.64
CA GLN A 88 11.71 -9.37 12.50
C GLN A 88 12.13 -10.56 11.62
N GLU A 89 13.44 -10.75 11.42
CA GLU A 89 13.98 -11.89 10.67
C GLU A 89 13.59 -13.21 11.38
N LEU A 90 13.83 -13.28 12.69
CA LEU A 90 13.55 -14.45 13.51
C LEU A 90 12.04 -14.76 13.58
N GLN A 91 11.20 -13.74 13.75
CA GLN A 91 9.75 -13.88 13.72
C GLN A 91 9.27 -14.52 12.42
N SER A 92 9.67 -13.94 11.28
CA SER A 92 9.27 -14.44 9.96
C SER A 92 9.74 -15.88 9.72
N ALA A 93 10.95 -16.23 10.14
CA ALA A 93 11.52 -17.55 9.99
C ALA A 93 10.76 -18.60 10.81
N ILE A 94 10.39 -18.26 12.04
CA ILE A 94 9.62 -19.15 12.92
C ILE A 94 8.21 -19.38 12.37
N LEU A 95 7.51 -18.32 11.95
CA LEU A 95 6.17 -18.44 11.35
C LEU A 95 6.20 -19.30 10.08
N ARG A 96 7.17 -19.09 9.18
CA ARG A 96 7.34 -19.93 7.99
C ARG A 96 7.60 -21.39 8.33
N LYS A 97 8.39 -21.68 9.37
CA LYS A 97 8.62 -23.05 9.86
C LYS A 97 7.34 -23.69 10.40
N MET A 98 6.52 -22.94 11.15
CA MET A 98 5.23 -23.41 11.64
C MET A 98 4.29 -23.77 10.48
N VAL A 99 4.15 -22.88 9.50
CA VAL A 99 3.30 -23.09 8.31
C VAL A 99 3.81 -24.24 7.44
N ALA A 100 5.14 -24.41 7.32
CA ALA A 100 5.74 -25.54 6.59
C ALA A 100 5.49 -26.88 7.30
N HIS A 101 5.50 -26.89 8.64
CA HIS A 101 5.22 -28.09 9.42
C HIS A 101 3.76 -28.50 9.34
N ASN A 102 2.84 -27.53 9.50
CA ASN A 102 1.41 -27.74 9.33
C ASN A 102 0.80 -26.66 8.43
N PRO A 103 0.50 -26.98 7.15
CA PRO A 103 -0.12 -26.04 6.23
C PRO A 103 -1.52 -25.58 6.63
N PHE A 104 -2.20 -26.25 7.57
CA PHE A 104 -3.52 -25.88 8.07
C PHE A 104 -3.44 -25.15 9.42
N TYR A 105 -2.25 -24.72 9.85
CA TYR A 105 -2.10 -23.96 11.07
C TYR A 105 -2.49 -22.50 10.85
N TRP A 106 -3.80 -22.24 10.97
CA TRP A 106 -4.41 -20.97 10.59
C TRP A 106 -3.89 -19.75 11.35
N ALA A 107 -3.65 -19.88 12.66
CA ALA A 107 -3.09 -18.78 13.46
C ALA A 107 -1.69 -18.38 12.99
N ALA A 108 -0.83 -19.34 12.64
CA ALA A 108 0.50 -19.02 12.13
C ALA A 108 0.47 -18.41 10.72
N ARG A 109 -0.51 -18.79 9.88
CA ARG A 109 -0.70 -18.18 8.55
C ARG A 109 -1.19 -16.74 8.65
N GLU A 110 -2.17 -16.50 9.51
CA GLU A 110 -2.71 -15.16 9.75
C GLU A 110 -1.62 -14.22 10.26
N ALA A 111 -0.91 -14.59 11.33
CA ALA A 111 0.23 -13.82 11.83
C ALA A 111 1.34 -13.60 10.78
N LEU A 112 1.56 -14.57 9.87
CA LEU A 112 2.50 -14.41 8.77
C LEU A 112 2.02 -13.39 7.74
N VAL A 113 0.74 -13.42 7.37
CA VAL A 113 0.13 -12.42 6.47
C VAL A 113 0.23 -11.04 7.07
N ASP A 114 -0.12 -10.87 8.34
CA ASP A 114 -0.04 -9.59 9.04
C ASP A 114 1.39 -9.06 9.11
N PHE A 115 2.36 -9.92 9.40
CA PHE A 115 3.78 -9.57 9.35
C PHE A 115 4.21 -9.06 7.96
N MET A 116 3.77 -9.73 6.88
CA MET A 116 4.10 -9.31 5.52
C MET A 116 3.38 -8.02 5.12
N ALA A 117 2.12 -7.87 5.52
CA ALA A 117 1.30 -6.68 5.30
C ALA A 117 1.89 -5.45 5.98
N ALA A 118 2.32 -5.56 7.24
CA ALA A 118 2.94 -4.44 7.97
C ALA A 118 4.22 -3.91 7.29
N ARG A 119 4.89 -4.75 6.49
CA ARG A 119 6.13 -4.41 5.79
C ARG A 119 5.95 -4.04 4.32
N GLY A 120 4.74 -4.22 3.77
CA GLY A 120 4.51 -4.13 2.34
C GLY A 120 5.29 -5.18 1.53
N ASP A 121 5.50 -6.39 2.08
CA ASP A 121 6.14 -7.50 1.33
C ASP A 121 5.16 -8.09 0.31
N LEU A 122 4.99 -7.41 -0.82
CA LEU A 122 4.09 -7.79 -1.90
C LEU A 122 4.38 -9.19 -2.46
N ASN A 123 5.66 -9.57 -2.53
CA ASN A 123 6.06 -10.90 -3.02
C ASN A 123 5.67 -11.99 -2.02
N GLY A 124 5.88 -11.73 -0.72
CA GLY A 124 5.44 -12.61 0.35
C GLY A 124 3.92 -12.78 0.38
N LEU A 125 3.17 -11.67 0.31
CA LEU A 125 1.71 -11.68 0.26
C LEU A 125 1.18 -12.45 -0.96
N ALA A 126 1.75 -12.21 -2.15
CA ALA A 126 1.38 -12.95 -3.36
C ALA A 126 1.69 -14.45 -3.24
N GLY A 127 2.85 -14.81 -2.69
CA GLY A 127 3.24 -16.20 -2.44
C GLY A 127 2.28 -16.91 -1.49
N GLU A 128 1.87 -16.24 -0.42
CA GLU A 128 0.93 -16.79 0.57
C GLU A 128 -0.49 -16.88 0.02
N ALA A 129 -0.96 -15.89 -0.75
CA ALA A 129 -2.25 -15.98 -1.45
C ALA A 129 -2.30 -17.18 -2.41
N ILE A 130 -1.22 -17.44 -3.16
CA ILE A 130 -1.12 -18.63 -4.03
C ILE A 130 -1.10 -19.92 -3.21
N ALA A 131 -0.34 -19.96 -2.11
CA ALA A 131 -0.27 -21.13 -1.24
C ALA A 131 -1.63 -21.45 -0.61
N ALA A 132 -2.32 -20.45 -0.09
CA ALA A 132 -3.67 -20.57 0.47
C ALA A 132 -4.69 -20.98 -0.61
N GLY A 133 -4.62 -20.41 -1.81
CA GLY A 133 -5.48 -20.80 -2.93
C GLY A 133 -5.32 -22.27 -3.35
N LYS A 134 -4.11 -22.85 -3.23
CA LYS A 134 -3.92 -24.30 -3.44
C LYS A 134 -4.60 -25.14 -2.36
N LEU A 135 -4.60 -24.67 -1.11
CA LEU A 135 -5.30 -25.33 0.00
C LEU A 135 -6.81 -25.21 -0.10
N ALA A 136 -7.34 -24.18 -0.77
CA ALA A 136 -8.77 -24.04 -1.03
C ALA A 136 -9.34 -25.14 -1.95
N ALA A 137 -8.49 -25.99 -2.56
CA ALA A 137 -8.92 -27.18 -3.27
C ALA A 137 -9.21 -28.40 -2.36
N ASP A 138 -9.05 -28.27 -1.03
CA ASP A 138 -9.37 -29.34 -0.08
C ASP A 138 -10.87 -29.71 -0.13
N LYS A 139 -11.16 -30.99 0.08
CA LYS A 139 -12.53 -31.53 0.09
C LYS A 139 -13.25 -31.22 1.40
N ASP A 140 -12.52 -30.98 2.48
CA ASP A 140 -13.06 -30.54 3.76
C ASP A 140 -13.46 -29.06 3.66
N LEU A 141 -14.78 -28.81 3.67
CA LEU A 141 -15.34 -27.46 3.56
C LEU A 141 -14.82 -26.49 4.62
N LYS A 142 -14.51 -26.99 5.83
CA LYS A 142 -13.97 -26.16 6.91
C LYS A 142 -12.56 -25.68 6.61
N LYS A 143 -11.71 -26.59 6.11
CA LYS A 143 -10.33 -26.25 5.70
C LYS A 143 -10.33 -25.35 4.48
N ARG A 144 -11.18 -25.64 3.50
CA ARG A 144 -11.36 -24.79 2.32
C ARG A 144 -11.79 -23.38 2.72
N TYR A 145 -12.76 -23.24 3.63
CA TYR A 145 -13.23 -21.94 4.10
C TYR A 145 -12.11 -21.13 4.77
N CYS A 146 -11.33 -21.75 5.68
CA CYS A 146 -10.15 -21.08 6.27
C CYS A 146 -9.08 -20.72 5.23
N ALA A 147 -8.81 -21.61 4.27
CA ALA A 147 -7.85 -21.33 3.20
C ALA A 147 -8.27 -20.13 2.35
N LEU A 148 -9.56 -20.02 2.01
CA LEU A 148 -10.10 -18.85 1.31
C LEU A 148 -10.04 -17.57 2.15
N LEU A 149 -10.25 -17.64 3.47
CA LEU A 149 -10.03 -16.50 4.36
C LEU A 149 -8.58 -16.03 4.33
N VAL A 150 -7.60 -16.94 4.45
CA VAL A 150 -6.18 -16.56 4.36
C VAL A 150 -5.86 -15.97 2.99
N GLN A 151 -6.38 -16.56 1.91
CA GLN A 151 -6.19 -16.04 0.57
C GLN A 151 -6.79 -14.64 0.42
N LEU A 152 -7.98 -14.41 0.98
CA LEU A 152 -8.63 -13.11 1.01
C LEU A 152 -7.76 -12.09 1.76
N THR A 153 -7.34 -12.40 2.99
CA THR A 153 -6.50 -11.51 3.80
C THR A 153 -5.22 -11.15 3.07
N ALA A 154 -4.47 -12.15 2.56
CA ALA A 154 -3.21 -11.90 1.86
C ALA A 154 -3.38 -11.05 0.59
N THR A 155 -4.39 -11.34 -0.21
CA THR A 155 -4.67 -10.59 -1.45
C THR A 155 -5.15 -9.17 -1.14
N ALA A 156 -6.04 -9.02 -0.17
CA ALA A 156 -6.59 -7.73 0.22
C ALA A 156 -5.54 -6.82 0.88
N SER A 157 -4.71 -7.36 1.77
CA SER A 157 -3.62 -6.61 2.39
C SER A 157 -2.57 -6.12 1.39
N ALA A 158 -2.46 -6.73 0.21
CA ALA A 158 -1.57 -6.25 -0.85
C ALA A 158 -2.11 -5.02 -1.59
N VAL A 159 -3.43 -4.81 -1.64
CA VAL A 159 -4.08 -3.78 -2.47
C VAL A 159 -3.60 -2.35 -2.14
N PRO A 160 -3.56 -1.89 -0.87
CA PRO A 160 -3.11 -0.54 -0.53
C PRO A 160 -1.62 -0.29 -0.84
N TRP A 161 -0.80 -1.33 -0.73
CA TRP A 161 0.62 -1.27 -1.08
C TRP A 161 0.82 -1.20 -2.59
N LEU A 162 0.05 -1.96 -3.37
CA LEU A 162 0.06 -1.88 -4.84
C LEU A 162 -0.35 -0.51 -5.34
N GLU A 163 -1.39 0.09 -4.75
CA GLU A 163 -1.81 1.47 -5.04
C GLU A 163 -0.67 2.46 -4.76
N SER A 164 -0.04 2.35 -3.57
CA SER A 164 1.06 3.22 -3.18
C SER A 164 2.28 3.08 -4.10
N GLU A 165 2.65 1.85 -4.46
CA GLU A 165 3.74 1.60 -5.41
C GLU A 165 3.41 2.11 -6.81
N ALA A 166 2.18 1.91 -7.30
CA ALA A 166 1.76 2.43 -8.60
C ALA A 166 1.82 3.97 -8.62
N TYR A 167 1.30 4.63 -7.59
CA TYR A 167 1.37 6.08 -7.44
C TYR A 167 2.81 6.60 -7.43
N LEU A 168 3.72 5.94 -6.70
CA LEU A 168 5.13 6.32 -6.68
C LEU A 168 5.81 6.15 -8.06
N ASN A 169 5.39 5.14 -8.83
CA ASN A 169 5.96 4.85 -10.14
C ASN A 169 5.44 5.77 -11.26
N LEU A 170 4.36 6.51 -11.04
CA LEU A 170 3.92 7.61 -11.93
C LEU A 170 5.03 8.64 -12.19
N ASN A 171 6.00 8.75 -11.28
CA ASN A 171 7.11 9.69 -11.37
C ASN A 171 8.48 9.01 -11.58
N LYS A 172 8.52 7.71 -11.90
CA LYS A 172 9.78 6.94 -11.97
C LYS A 172 9.90 6.07 -13.21
N SER A 173 8.97 5.13 -13.40
CA SER A 173 9.10 4.10 -14.43
C SER A 173 7.74 3.78 -15.05
N PRO A 174 7.57 3.99 -16.37
CA PRO A 174 6.34 3.60 -17.07
C PRO A 174 6.06 2.11 -16.97
N GLU A 175 7.10 1.29 -17.12
CA GLU A 175 6.99 -0.18 -17.14
C GLU A 175 6.44 -0.68 -15.81
N VAL A 176 7.04 -0.26 -14.71
CA VAL A 176 6.60 -0.63 -13.35
C VAL A 176 5.24 -0.02 -13.04
N PHE A 177 4.95 1.20 -13.52
CA PHE A 177 3.63 1.81 -13.34
C PHE A 177 2.52 0.96 -13.97
N PHE A 178 2.66 0.57 -15.24
CA PHE A 178 1.68 -0.28 -15.92
C PHE A 178 1.56 -1.66 -15.27
N GLU A 179 2.69 -2.26 -14.88
CA GLU A 179 2.70 -3.53 -14.16
C GLU A 179 1.89 -3.44 -12.87
N LYS A 180 2.17 -2.44 -12.02
CA LYS A 180 1.49 -2.28 -10.73
C LYS A 180 0.02 -1.90 -10.88
N ALA A 181 -0.32 -1.06 -11.87
CA ALA A 181 -1.71 -0.75 -12.19
C ALA A 181 -2.51 -2.00 -12.58
N ALA A 182 -1.93 -2.88 -13.40
CA ALA A 182 -2.56 -4.14 -13.81
C ALA A 182 -2.72 -5.11 -12.62
N ILE A 183 -1.68 -5.27 -11.80
CA ILE A 183 -1.71 -6.12 -10.61
C ILE A 183 -2.74 -5.60 -9.60
N TYR A 184 -2.81 -4.28 -9.37
CA TYR A 184 -3.81 -3.66 -8.50
C TYR A 184 -5.24 -4.02 -8.91
N SER A 185 -5.62 -3.78 -10.17
CA SER A 185 -6.98 -4.09 -10.64
C SER A 185 -7.30 -5.58 -10.56
N SER A 186 -6.33 -6.44 -10.91
CA SER A 186 -6.49 -7.89 -10.80
C SER A 186 -6.66 -8.33 -9.35
N ALA A 187 -5.90 -7.76 -8.42
CA ALA A 187 -5.98 -8.08 -6.99
C ALA A 187 -7.33 -7.64 -6.40
N ALA A 188 -7.78 -6.41 -6.68
CA ALA A 188 -9.08 -5.90 -6.23
C ALA A 188 -10.25 -6.75 -6.75
N ALA A 189 -10.21 -7.14 -8.04
CA ALA A 189 -11.20 -8.06 -8.60
C ALA A 189 -11.17 -9.43 -7.91
N LYS A 190 -9.98 -9.95 -7.62
CA LYS A 190 -9.82 -11.25 -6.94
C LYS A 190 -10.33 -11.21 -5.50
N VAL A 191 -10.10 -10.11 -4.78
CA VAL A 191 -10.66 -9.88 -3.42
C VAL A 191 -12.19 -9.96 -3.46
N ALA A 192 -12.83 -9.26 -4.41
CA ALA A 192 -14.28 -9.30 -4.56
C ALA A 192 -14.81 -10.71 -4.91
N GLU A 193 -14.12 -11.45 -5.78
CA GLU A 193 -14.44 -12.83 -6.14
C GLU A 193 -14.39 -13.76 -4.92
N ILE A 194 -13.27 -13.76 -4.18
CA ILE A 194 -13.08 -14.62 -3.00
C ILE A 194 -14.10 -14.28 -1.92
N LYS A 195 -14.36 -12.99 -1.68
CA LYS A 195 -15.39 -12.56 -0.74
C LYS A 195 -16.76 -13.13 -1.10
N SER A 196 -17.15 -13.04 -2.37
CA SER A 196 -18.42 -13.60 -2.85
C SER A 196 -18.47 -15.13 -2.68
N GLU A 197 -17.36 -15.83 -2.89
CA GLU A 197 -17.29 -17.28 -2.67
C GLU A 197 -17.47 -17.64 -1.20
N LEU A 198 -16.79 -16.94 -0.28
CA LEU A 198 -16.94 -17.12 1.16
C LEU A 198 -18.38 -16.87 1.62
N GLU A 199 -19.01 -15.80 1.14
CA GLU A 199 -20.41 -15.49 1.44
C GLU A 199 -21.36 -16.61 0.94
N LYS A 200 -21.13 -17.14 -0.26
CA LYS A 200 -21.91 -18.27 -0.81
C LYS A 200 -21.73 -19.52 0.05
N MET A 201 -20.50 -19.88 0.41
CA MET A 201 -20.22 -21.04 1.26
C MET A 201 -20.91 -20.91 2.62
N ALA A 202 -20.80 -19.75 3.26
CA ALA A 202 -21.41 -19.50 4.56
C ALA A 202 -22.95 -19.40 4.53
N THR A 203 -23.53 -19.18 3.35
CA THR A 203 -24.99 -19.26 3.14
C THR A 203 -25.46 -20.71 3.05
N VAL A 204 -24.65 -21.59 2.43
CA VAL A 204 -24.95 -23.03 2.31
C VAL A 204 -24.78 -23.75 3.65
N ASP A 205 -23.73 -23.40 4.40
CA ASP A 205 -23.49 -23.94 5.75
C ASP A 205 -23.01 -22.84 6.71
N VAL A 206 -23.94 -22.39 7.55
CA VAL A 206 -23.70 -21.32 8.54
C VAL A 206 -22.68 -21.76 9.60
N ALA A 207 -22.56 -23.07 9.87
CA ALA A 207 -21.62 -23.58 10.88
C ALA A 207 -20.16 -23.34 10.50
N LEU A 208 -19.86 -23.10 9.21
CA LEU A 208 -18.51 -22.74 8.74
C LEU A 208 -17.98 -21.47 9.39
N LYS A 209 -18.85 -20.52 9.76
CA LYS A 209 -18.42 -19.27 10.40
C LYS A 209 -17.81 -19.46 11.80
N ASN A 210 -18.08 -20.59 12.45
CA ASN A 210 -17.60 -20.87 13.80
C ASN A 210 -16.30 -21.68 13.84
N PHE A 211 -15.76 -22.05 12.67
CA PHE A 211 -14.57 -22.90 12.59
C PHE A 211 -13.23 -22.14 12.55
N PRO A 212 -13.09 -21.04 11.78
CA PRO A 212 -11.83 -20.29 11.74
C PRO A 212 -11.50 -19.67 13.11
N PRO A 213 -10.20 -19.43 13.40
CA PRO A 213 -9.80 -18.54 14.47
C PRO A 213 -10.42 -17.14 14.28
N GLN A 214 -10.78 -16.48 15.39
CA GLN A 214 -11.44 -15.18 15.33
C GLN A 214 -10.53 -14.10 14.72
N GLU A 215 -9.23 -14.19 14.99
CA GLU A 215 -8.20 -13.29 14.47
C GLU A 215 -8.18 -13.33 12.93
N LEU A 216 -8.24 -14.53 12.33
CA LEU A 216 -8.31 -14.70 10.88
C LEU A 216 -9.57 -14.09 10.27
N VAL A 217 -10.72 -14.24 10.93
CA VAL A 217 -11.98 -13.62 10.46
C VAL A 217 -11.85 -12.10 10.50
N SER A 218 -11.40 -11.55 11.63
CA SER A 218 -11.22 -10.11 11.81
C SER A 218 -10.22 -9.53 10.80
N ALA A 219 -9.07 -10.18 10.59
CA ALA A 219 -8.06 -9.76 9.63
C ALA A 219 -8.62 -9.75 8.20
N ALA A 220 -9.35 -10.80 7.81
CA ALA A 220 -9.99 -10.88 6.50
C ALA A 220 -11.03 -9.77 6.28
N GLU A 221 -11.87 -9.49 7.28
CA GLU A 221 -12.90 -8.45 7.22
C GLU A 221 -12.30 -7.05 7.09
N VAL A 222 -11.30 -6.73 7.93
CA VAL A 222 -10.61 -5.42 7.90
C VAL A 222 -9.88 -5.23 6.59
N ALA A 223 -9.02 -6.18 6.20
CA ALA A 223 -8.25 -6.09 4.97
C ALA A 223 -9.16 -5.98 3.74
N CYS A 224 -10.23 -6.77 3.68
CA CYS A 224 -11.19 -6.71 2.59
C CYS A 224 -11.97 -5.38 2.54
N SER A 225 -12.36 -4.84 3.70
CA SER A 225 -13.01 -3.53 3.78
C SER A 225 -12.11 -2.43 3.25
N ASP A 226 -10.83 -2.44 3.65
CA ASP A 226 -9.85 -1.45 3.20
C ASP A 226 -9.53 -1.59 1.70
N ALA A 227 -9.36 -2.82 1.21
CA ALA A 227 -9.07 -3.08 -0.20
C ALA A 227 -10.22 -2.68 -1.14
N LEU A 228 -11.48 -2.71 -0.68
CA LEU A 228 -12.67 -2.44 -1.48
C LEU A 228 -13.34 -1.09 -1.15
N LYS A 229 -12.69 -0.24 -0.34
CA LYS A 229 -13.29 1.03 0.12
C LYS A 229 -13.49 2.03 -1.03
N ASP A 230 -12.55 2.12 -1.95
CA ASP A 230 -12.56 3.09 -3.06
C ASP A 230 -12.99 2.41 -4.37
N LYS A 231 -14.30 2.28 -4.54
CA LYS A 231 -14.88 1.65 -5.74
C LYS A 231 -14.61 2.46 -7.01
N GLU A 232 -14.47 3.79 -6.88
CA GLU A 232 -14.22 4.66 -8.03
C GLU A 232 -12.78 4.49 -8.55
N GLU A 233 -11.79 4.43 -7.65
CA GLU A 233 -10.40 4.13 -8.03
C GLU A 233 -10.27 2.72 -8.64
N ILE A 234 -10.91 1.71 -8.04
CA ILE A 234 -10.87 0.35 -8.58
C ILE A 234 -11.42 0.31 -10.01
N SER A 235 -12.56 0.96 -10.26
CA SER A 235 -13.13 1.06 -11.62
C SER A 235 -12.21 1.82 -12.55
N ARG A 236 -11.70 2.98 -12.13
CA ARG A 236 -10.79 3.82 -12.92
C ARG A 236 -9.53 3.07 -13.32
N ALA A 237 -8.92 2.32 -12.40
CA ALA A 237 -7.73 1.52 -12.70
C ALA A 237 -8.05 0.40 -13.70
N ALA A 238 -9.20 -0.27 -13.57
CA ALA A 238 -9.63 -1.29 -14.52
C ALA A 238 -9.88 -0.70 -15.92
N ASP A 239 -10.60 0.42 -16.01
CA ASP A 239 -10.87 1.13 -17.26
C ASP A 239 -9.58 1.65 -17.92
N PHE A 240 -8.67 2.18 -17.11
CA PHE A 240 -7.33 2.59 -17.54
C PHE A 240 -6.56 1.43 -18.17
N ASN A 241 -6.52 0.27 -17.49
CA ASN A 241 -5.81 -0.91 -17.97
C ASN A 241 -6.42 -1.43 -19.28
N ALA A 242 -7.75 -1.53 -19.36
CA ALA A 242 -8.46 -1.94 -20.56
C ALA A 242 -8.18 -0.98 -21.74
N LYS A 243 -8.19 0.33 -21.49
CA LYS A 243 -7.86 1.35 -22.50
C LYS A 243 -6.41 1.26 -22.94
N ALA A 244 -5.47 1.08 -22.01
CA ALA A 244 -4.05 0.94 -22.32
C ALA A 244 -3.75 -0.32 -23.14
N GLU A 245 -4.51 -1.40 -22.96
CA GLU A 245 -4.40 -2.60 -23.78
C GLU A 245 -5.00 -2.41 -25.18
N ALA A 246 -6.18 -1.79 -25.26
CA ALA A 246 -6.91 -1.60 -26.52
C ALA A 246 -6.34 -0.48 -27.41
N ASP A 247 -5.74 0.55 -26.81
CA ASP A 247 -5.24 1.74 -27.50
C ASP A 247 -3.72 1.93 -27.27
N PRO A 248 -2.87 1.48 -28.21
CA PRO A 248 -1.43 1.67 -28.15
C PRO A 248 -1.00 3.14 -28.13
N VAL A 249 -1.79 4.04 -28.72
CA VAL A 249 -1.51 5.48 -28.75
C VAL A 249 -1.71 6.08 -27.37
N PHE A 250 -2.82 5.75 -26.70
CA PHE A 250 -3.05 6.12 -25.31
C PHE A 250 -1.94 5.56 -24.40
N LYS A 251 -1.62 4.27 -24.51
CA LYS A 251 -0.53 3.64 -23.73
C LYS A 251 0.80 4.36 -23.93
N LYS A 252 1.14 4.71 -25.18
CA LYS A 252 2.37 5.44 -25.50
C LYS A 252 2.38 6.85 -24.90
N ALA A 253 1.26 7.57 -24.97
CA ALA A 253 1.13 8.89 -24.37
C ALA A 253 1.30 8.85 -22.86
N VAL A 254 0.68 7.89 -22.17
CA VAL A 254 0.87 7.69 -20.72
C VAL A 254 2.33 7.38 -20.39
N ALA A 255 2.97 6.49 -21.16
CA ALA A 255 4.38 6.17 -20.96
C ALA A 255 5.28 7.41 -21.08
N MET A 256 5.02 8.26 -22.09
CA MET A 256 5.74 9.53 -22.25
C MET A 256 5.45 10.50 -21.10
N THR A 257 4.21 10.59 -20.61
CA THR A 257 3.88 11.39 -19.42
C THR A 257 4.70 10.95 -18.21
N VAL A 258 4.78 9.64 -17.94
CA VAL A 258 5.56 9.10 -16.81
C VAL A 258 7.07 9.35 -16.99
N GLN A 259 7.60 9.23 -18.21
CA GLN A 259 8.99 9.60 -18.51
C GLN A 259 9.26 11.10 -18.30
N GLY A 260 8.30 11.94 -18.68
CA GLY A 260 8.34 13.37 -18.42
C GLY A 260 8.38 13.67 -16.92
N ASN A 261 7.57 12.98 -16.13
CA ASN A 261 7.53 13.14 -14.67
C ASN A 261 8.89 12.77 -14.05
N ALA A 262 9.49 11.64 -14.46
CA ALA A 262 10.80 11.24 -14.00
C ALA A 262 11.89 12.28 -14.35
N ALA A 263 11.87 12.82 -15.57
CA ALA A 263 12.78 13.87 -15.98
C ALA A 263 12.56 15.18 -15.19
N LEU A 264 11.31 15.54 -14.89
CA LEU A 264 10.97 16.70 -14.07
C LEU A 264 11.49 16.56 -12.63
N VAL A 265 11.36 15.38 -12.02
CA VAL A 265 11.95 15.09 -10.71
C VAL A 265 13.48 15.27 -10.73
N GLY A 266 14.13 14.87 -11.83
CA GLY A 266 15.56 15.10 -12.08
C GLY A 266 15.93 16.54 -12.45
N ARG A 267 14.96 17.47 -12.53
CA ARG A 267 15.12 18.86 -13.01
C ARG A 267 15.66 18.96 -14.44
N GLU A 268 15.45 17.94 -15.26
CA GLU A 268 15.81 17.89 -16.68
C GLU A 268 14.70 18.56 -17.53
N TYR A 269 14.46 19.86 -17.31
CA TYR A 269 13.26 20.56 -17.82
C TYR A 269 13.05 20.44 -19.34
N SER A 270 14.11 20.58 -20.15
CA SER A 270 14.03 20.42 -21.61
C SER A 270 13.57 19.03 -22.02
N LYS A 271 14.06 17.99 -21.34
CA LYS A 271 13.70 16.60 -21.61
C LYS A 271 12.30 16.29 -21.13
N ALA A 272 11.92 16.76 -19.94
CA ALA A 272 10.56 16.65 -19.42
C ALA A 272 9.55 17.26 -20.40
N ARG A 273 9.82 18.49 -20.87
CA ARG A 273 8.98 19.18 -21.87
C ARG A 273 8.86 18.39 -23.17
N ALA A 274 9.97 17.84 -23.69
CA ALA A 274 9.94 17.02 -24.90
C ALA A 274 9.05 15.78 -24.74
N PHE A 275 9.11 15.11 -23.59
CA PHE A 275 8.24 13.97 -23.31
C PHE A 275 6.76 14.35 -23.22
N TYR A 276 6.41 15.42 -22.50
CA TYR A 276 5.01 15.86 -22.43
C TYR A 276 4.47 16.34 -23.77
N GLN A 277 5.27 17.04 -24.57
CA GLN A 277 4.90 17.41 -25.94
C GLN A 277 4.68 16.18 -26.81
N GLY A 278 5.54 15.16 -26.66
CA GLY A 278 5.35 13.86 -27.29
C GLY A 278 4.02 13.22 -26.86
N ALA A 279 3.75 13.16 -25.56
CA ALA A 279 2.50 12.61 -25.03
C ALA A 279 1.27 13.31 -25.62
N LEU A 280 1.28 14.64 -25.68
CA LEU A 280 0.20 15.45 -26.26
C LEU A 280 0.09 15.36 -27.78
N SER A 281 1.18 14.99 -28.46
CA SER A 281 1.15 14.74 -29.91
C SER A 281 0.49 13.40 -30.23
N TYR A 282 0.70 12.39 -29.39
CA TYR A 282 0.01 11.10 -29.50
C TYR A 282 -1.44 11.19 -29.04
N TYR A 283 -1.68 11.80 -27.89
CA TYR A 283 -3.00 11.88 -27.27
C TYR A 283 -3.24 13.31 -26.76
N PRO A 284 -3.85 14.20 -27.59
CA PRO A 284 -4.01 15.61 -27.27
C PRO A 284 -4.79 15.88 -25.98
N ASP A 285 -5.74 15.03 -25.64
CA ASP A 285 -6.62 15.19 -24.47
C ASP A 285 -6.00 14.63 -23.16
N MET A 286 -4.69 14.36 -23.16
CA MET A 286 -3.96 13.87 -21.98
C MET A 286 -3.75 15.03 -20.98
N ILE A 287 -4.77 15.30 -20.17
CA ILE A 287 -4.80 16.44 -19.27
C ILE A 287 -3.65 16.43 -18.25
N GLU A 288 -3.18 15.25 -17.85
CA GLU A 288 -2.04 15.08 -16.95
C GLU A 288 -0.75 15.60 -17.59
N ALA A 289 -0.51 15.29 -18.87
CA ALA A 289 0.63 15.84 -19.60
C ALA A 289 0.54 17.37 -19.73
N ARG A 290 -0.67 17.92 -19.94
CA ARG A 290 -0.88 19.39 -19.98
C ARG A 290 -0.57 20.03 -18.63
N ARG A 291 -1.05 19.44 -17.53
CA ARG A 291 -0.77 19.89 -16.17
C ARG A 291 0.73 19.87 -15.88
N GLN A 292 1.41 18.80 -16.27
CA GLN A 292 2.85 18.67 -16.04
C GLN A 292 3.68 19.58 -16.94
N MET A 293 3.23 19.93 -18.15
CA MET A 293 3.87 21.01 -18.92
C MET A 293 3.81 22.35 -18.20
N ALA A 294 2.67 22.69 -17.61
CA ALA A 294 2.54 23.91 -16.81
C ALA A 294 3.46 23.89 -15.58
N GLU A 295 3.62 22.72 -14.94
CA GLU A 295 4.55 22.53 -13.82
C GLU A 295 6.02 22.70 -14.25
N VAL A 296 6.44 22.12 -15.38
CA VAL A 296 7.82 22.30 -15.91
C VAL A 296 8.09 23.78 -16.18
N ASP A 297 7.18 24.44 -16.88
CA ASP A 297 7.31 25.86 -17.22
C ASP A 297 7.34 26.72 -15.94
N PHE A 298 6.58 26.34 -14.90
CA PHE A 298 6.64 27.01 -13.60
C PHE A 298 7.98 26.81 -12.90
N GLN A 299 8.45 25.58 -12.73
CA GLN A 299 9.68 25.30 -11.97
C GLN A 299 10.91 25.92 -12.65
N GLU A 300 11.02 25.78 -13.97
CA GLU A 300 12.09 26.42 -14.74
C GLU A 300 11.96 27.94 -14.71
N GLY A 301 10.76 28.48 -14.96
CA GLY A 301 10.49 29.92 -14.94
C GLY A 301 10.78 30.56 -13.57
N ALA A 302 10.40 29.92 -12.48
CA ALA A 302 10.68 30.37 -11.11
C ALA A 302 12.19 30.34 -10.81
N SER A 303 12.89 29.29 -11.26
CA SER A 303 14.36 29.19 -11.09
C SER A 303 15.10 30.31 -11.85
N LEU A 304 14.66 30.63 -13.06
CA LEU A 304 15.21 31.70 -13.89
C LEU A 304 14.86 33.08 -13.34
N ALA A 305 13.64 33.26 -12.80
CA ALA A 305 13.24 34.50 -12.15
C ALA A 305 14.13 34.81 -10.94
N ALA A 306 14.52 33.78 -10.17
CA ALA A 306 15.38 33.93 -9.01
C ALA A 306 16.78 34.47 -9.34
N VAL A 307 17.26 34.25 -10.58
CA VAL A 307 18.55 34.77 -11.08
C VAL A 307 18.40 35.98 -12.01
N GLY A 308 17.17 36.51 -12.17
CA GLY A 308 16.90 37.72 -12.96
C GLY A 308 16.89 37.50 -14.49
N GLU A 309 16.72 36.26 -14.95
CA GLU A 309 16.72 35.92 -16.37
C GLU A 309 15.43 36.34 -17.08
N LYS A 310 15.56 36.93 -18.27
CA LYS A 310 14.42 37.51 -19.00
C LYS A 310 13.44 36.46 -19.53
N SER A 311 13.91 35.25 -19.80
CA SER A 311 13.09 34.12 -20.27
C SER A 311 12.10 33.62 -19.22
N ALA A 312 12.30 33.98 -17.94
CA ALA A 312 11.38 33.64 -16.85
C ALA A 312 9.94 34.12 -17.10
N ASP A 313 9.76 35.34 -17.61
CA ASP A 313 8.42 35.91 -17.84
C ASP A 313 7.63 35.09 -18.88
N GLN A 314 8.32 34.62 -19.93
CA GLN A 314 7.70 33.79 -20.95
C GLN A 314 7.24 32.44 -20.38
N LEU A 315 8.09 31.78 -19.58
CA LEU A 315 7.77 30.48 -18.99
C LEU A 315 6.66 30.58 -17.95
N LEU A 316 6.73 31.57 -17.05
CA LEU A 316 5.66 31.81 -16.08
C LEU A 316 4.34 32.19 -16.75
N GLY A 317 4.39 32.94 -17.85
CA GLY A 317 3.22 33.22 -18.69
C GLY A 317 2.60 31.95 -19.29
N LYS A 318 3.42 31.03 -19.79
CA LYS A 318 2.96 29.72 -20.29
C LYS A 318 2.36 28.87 -19.16
N ALA A 319 3.01 28.79 -18.01
CA ALA A 319 2.50 28.06 -16.84
C ALA A 319 1.15 28.61 -16.35
N TYR A 320 0.98 29.93 -16.35
CA TYR A 320 -0.29 30.59 -15.99
C TYR A 320 -1.40 30.24 -16.99
N GLY A 321 -1.11 30.31 -18.30
CA GLY A 321 -2.06 29.89 -19.33
C GLY A 321 -2.41 28.41 -19.26
N GLY A 322 -1.40 27.55 -19.08
CA GLY A 322 -1.53 26.10 -19.00
C GLY A 322 -2.35 25.63 -17.80
N SER A 323 -2.06 26.13 -16.59
CA SER A 323 -2.84 25.80 -15.40
C SER A 323 -4.31 26.20 -15.52
N ASN A 324 -4.61 27.37 -16.09
CA ASN A 324 -5.99 27.79 -16.37
C ASN A 324 -6.69 26.87 -17.39
N ALA A 325 -5.98 26.46 -18.44
CA ALA A 325 -6.53 25.54 -19.44
C ALA A 325 -6.88 24.19 -18.82
N VAL A 326 -5.99 23.64 -18.00
CA VAL A 326 -6.21 22.38 -17.26
C VAL A 326 -7.42 22.50 -16.33
N ILE A 327 -7.51 23.58 -15.53
CA ILE A 327 -8.65 23.78 -14.61
C ILE A 327 -9.98 23.78 -15.40
N LYS A 328 -10.01 24.44 -16.55
CA LYS A 328 -11.22 24.51 -17.40
C LYS A 328 -11.59 23.14 -17.98
N GLU A 329 -10.60 22.38 -18.44
CA GLU A 329 -10.78 21.11 -19.12
C GLU A 329 -11.12 19.96 -18.15
N ALA A 330 -10.52 19.96 -16.97
CA ALA A 330 -10.69 18.92 -15.95
C ALA A 330 -12.12 18.81 -15.41
N VAL A 331 -12.92 19.87 -15.55
CA VAL A 331 -14.36 19.84 -15.24
C VAL A 331 -15.11 18.84 -16.13
N SER A 332 -14.70 18.72 -17.39
CA SER A 332 -15.39 17.90 -18.40
C SER A 332 -14.78 16.52 -18.59
N ASN A 333 -13.45 16.41 -18.54
CA ASN A 333 -12.74 15.19 -18.95
C ASN A 333 -12.16 14.35 -17.80
N GLY A 334 -11.96 14.93 -16.61
CA GLY A 334 -11.34 14.23 -15.48
C GLY A 334 -9.90 13.74 -15.76
N SER A 335 -9.27 13.14 -14.75
CA SER A 335 -7.97 12.44 -14.87
C SER A 335 -8.21 11.04 -15.46
N ASN A 336 -7.48 10.70 -16.51
CA ASN A 336 -7.46 9.36 -17.11
C ASN A 336 -6.46 8.42 -16.41
N ILE A 337 -5.48 8.97 -15.69
CA ILE A 337 -4.47 8.19 -14.98
C ILE A 337 -4.97 7.87 -13.55
N PRO A 338 -4.94 6.60 -13.11
CA PRO A 338 -5.37 6.17 -11.78
C PRO A 338 -4.37 6.58 -10.67
N PHE A 339 -4.77 6.33 -9.42
CA PHE A 339 -4.03 6.55 -8.17
C PHE A 339 -3.75 8.02 -7.83
N MET A 340 -4.39 8.92 -8.55
CA MET A 340 -4.41 10.34 -8.24
C MET A 340 -5.88 10.77 -8.16
N PRO A 341 -6.43 10.89 -6.94
CA PRO A 341 -7.82 11.30 -6.76
C PRO A 341 -8.10 12.61 -7.46
N ARG A 342 -9.32 12.78 -7.98
CA ARG A 342 -9.75 13.98 -8.73
C ARG A 342 -9.48 15.25 -7.93
N ASP A 343 -9.86 15.25 -6.66
CA ASP A 343 -9.71 16.42 -5.78
C ASP A 343 -8.24 16.75 -5.54
N LYS A 344 -7.39 15.73 -5.42
CA LYS A 344 -5.94 15.91 -5.35
C LYS A 344 -5.38 16.51 -6.64
N PHE A 345 -5.71 15.95 -7.80
CA PHE A 345 -5.28 16.48 -9.10
C PHE A 345 -5.69 17.94 -9.28
N MET A 346 -6.94 18.27 -8.96
CA MET A 346 -7.46 19.63 -9.05
C MET A 346 -6.82 20.56 -8.02
N GLY A 347 -6.71 20.12 -6.77
CA GLY A 347 -6.07 20.86 -5.70
C GLY A 347 -4.61 21.23 -6.04
N ASP A 348 -3.84 20.28 -6.54
CA ASP A 348 -2.45 20.51 -6.99
C ASP A 348 -2.39 21.46 -8.20
N THR A 349 -3.38 21.41 -9.10
CA THR A 349 -3.45 22.34 -10.24
C THR A 349 -3.79 23.77 -9.81
N TYR A 350 -4.73 23.93 -8.86
CA TYR A 350 -5.04 25.23 -8.27
C TYR A 350 -3.86 25.78 -7.46
N ALA A 351 -3.15 24.93 -6.71
CA ALA A 351 -1.94 25.31 -5.99
C ALA A 351 -0.84 25.78 -6.95
N LEU A 352 -0.65 25.08 -8.08
CA LEU A 352 0.25 25.51 -9.15
C LEU A 352 -0.14 26.88 -9.71
N LYS A 353 -1.43 27.11 -9.99
CA LYS A 353 -1.91 28.43 -10.44
C LYS A 353 -1.58 29.53 -9.43
N ALA A 354 -1.84 29.30 -8.14
CA ALA A 354 -1.52 30.26 -7.09
C ALA A 354 0.00 30.52 -7.01
N ALA A 355 0.82 29.46 -7.11
CA ALA A 355 2.27 29.56 -7.11
C ALA A 355 2.80 30.38 -8.30
N VAL A 356 2.25 30.14 -9.50
CA VAL A 356 2.61 30.91 -10.71
C VAL A 356 2.27 32.39 -10.56
N ILE A 357 1.08 32.71 -10.03
CA ILE A 357 0.68 34.11 -9.80
C ILE A 357 1.65 34.78 -8.82
N SER A 358 2.00 34.10 -7.73
CA SER A 358 2.98 34.58 -6.75
C SER A 358 4.36 34.81 -7.39
N ALA A 359 4.84 33.88 -8.21
CA ALA A 359 6.11 34.03 -8.92
C ALA A 359 6.12 35.21 -9.91
N ILE A 360 5.03 35.38 -10.69
CA ILE A 360 4.87 36.53 -11.60
C ILE A 360 4.88 37.85 -10.82
N ARG A 361 4.20 37.88 -9.66
CA ARG A 361 4.14 39.05 -8.78
C ARG A 361 5.52 39.41 -8.24
N ALA A 362 6.26 38.42 -7.74
CA ALA A 362 7.62 38.60 -7.23
C ALA A 362 8.57 39.13 -8.32
N MET A 363 8.54 38.53 -9.51
CA MET A 363 9.38 38.92 -10.64
C MET A 363 9.08 40.33 -11.16
N LYS A 364 7.80 40.72 -11.27
CA LYS A 364 7.41 42.03 -11.84
C LYS A 364 7.48 43.17 -10.82
N GLY A 365 7.51 42.84 -9.52
CA GLY A 365 7.62 43.81 -8.43
C GLY A 365 6.57 44.92 -8.51
N LYS A 366 6.88 46.11 -7.99
CA LYS A 366 5.97 47.27 -7.94
C LYS A 366 5.51 47.79 -9.31
N LYS A 367 6.13 47.34 -10.41
CA LYS A 367 5.82 47.80 -11.78
C LYS A 367 4.59 47.10 -12.39
N PHE A 368 3.99 46.13 -11.70
CA PHE A 368 2.85 45.41 -12.22
C PHE A 368 1.54 46.21 -12.11
N LYS A 369 0.91 46.53 -13.25
CA LYS A 369 -0.28 47.40 -13.30
C LYS A 369 -1.61 46.71 -12.89
N LYS A 370 -1.64 45.39 -12.73
CA LYS A 370 -2.88 44.60 -12.48
C LYS A 370 -2.86 43.84 -11.14
N THR A 371 -2.20 44.41 -10.11
CA THR A 371 -1.95 43.72 -8.83
C THR A 371 -3.22 43.25 -8.13
N ALA A 372 -4.25 44.10 -7.99
CA ALA A 372 -5.49 43.74 -7.29
C ALA A 372 -6.24 42.56 -7.94
N ARG A 373 -6.21 42.48 -9.29
CA ARG A 373 -6.80 41.36 -10.02
C ARG A 373 -6.03 40.07 -9.75
N LEU A 374 -4.70 40.11 -9.80
CA LEU A 374 -3.88 38.92 -9.53
C LEU A 374 -4.01 38.47 -8.07
N GLU A 375 -4.09 39.39 -7.12
CA GLU A 375 -4.33 39.06 -5.72
C GLU A 375 -5.65 38.33 -5.53
N THR A 376 -6.71 38.80 -6.19
CA THR A 376 -8.02 38.14 -6.17
C THR A 376 -7.94 36.74 -6.78
N GLU A 377 -7.29 36.59 -7.94
CA GLU A 377 -7.13 35.29 -8.61
C GLU A 377 -6.22 34.34 -7.81
N PHE A 378 -5.18 34.86 -7.16
CA PHE A 378 -4.30 34.11 -6.26
C PHE A 378 -5.09 33.54 -5.10
N LYS A 379 -5.82 34.39 -4.38
CA LYS A 379 -6.62 33.99 -3.22
C LYS A 379 -7.67 32.96 -3.60
N ALA A 380 -8.42 33.20 -4.69
CA ALA A 380 -9.41 32.24 -5.17
C ALA A 380 -8.80 30.88 -5.53
N ALA A 381 -7.62 30.86 -6.18
CA ALA A 381 -6.93 29.62 -6.48
C ALA A 381 -6.41 28.91 -5.21
N LEU A 382 -5.84 29.67 -4.27
CA LEU A 382 -5.35 29.13 -3.01
C LEU A 382 -6.47 28.53 -2.15
N ASP A 383 -7.59 29.23 -2.02
CA ASP A 383 -8.75 28.78 -1.25
C ASP A 383 -9.32 27.48 -1.85
N GLU A 384 -9.46 27.40 -3.18
CA GLU A 384 -9.94 26.17 -3.83
C GLU A 384 -8.92 25.03 -3.72
N ALA A 385 -7.61 25.32 -3.79
CA ALA A 385 -6.56 24.32 -3.58
C ALA A 385 -6.64 23.69 -2.18
N LEU A 386 -6.80 24.50 -1.14
CA LEU A 386 -6.91 24.06 0.26
C LEU A 386 -8.23 23.32 0.54
N LYS A 387 -9.31 23.69 -0.15
CA LYS A 387 -10.60 23.01 -0.06
C LYS A 387 -10.54 21.60 -0.65
N LEU A 388 -9.90 21.44 -1.81
CA LEU A 388 -9.83 20.16 -2.53
C LEU A 388 -8.71 19.25 -2.02
N SER A 389 -7.57 19.82 -1.60
CA SER A 389 -6.44 19.06 -1.07
C SER A 389 -5.86 19.75 0.17
N PRO A 390 -6.52 19.60 1.35
CA PRO A 390 -6.12 20.27 2.59
C PRO A 390 -4.70 19.92 3.05
N GLU A 391 -4.21 18.73 2.69
CA GLU A 391 -2.87 18.25 3.01
C GLU A 391 -1.82 18.65 1.97
N GLY A 392 -2.22 19.36 0.91
CA GLY A 392 -1.34 19.80 -0.18
C GLY A 392 -0.23 20.73 0.32
N ARG A 393 1.01 20.24 0.33
CA ARG A 393 2.18 20.97 0.85
C ARG A 393 2.34 22.35 0.21
N LEU A 394 2.27 22.45 -1.11
CA LEU A 394 2.45 23.72 -1.83
C LEU A 394 1.40 24.76 -1.43
N ALA A 395 0.11 24.37 -1.37
CA ALA A 395 -0.96 25.28 -0.95
C ALA A 395 -0.77 25.75 0.50
N ARG A 396 -0.38 24.85 1.42
CA ARG A 396 -0.11 25.21 2.82
C ARG A 396 1.08 26.16 2.96
N GLU A 397 2.17 25.91 2.23
CA GLU A 397 3.33 26.82 2.20
C GLU A 397 2.96 28.20 1.64
N LEU A 398 2.13 28.26 0.59
CA LEU A 398 1.63 29.53 0.04
C LEU A 398 0.73 30.27 1.02
N LEU A 399 -0.15 29.57 1.74
CA LEU A 399 -1.01 30.16 2.78
C LEU A 399 -0.17 30.71 3.94
N GLU A 400 0.83 29.97 4.39
CA GLU A 400 1.72 30.42 5.47
C GLU A 400 2.46 31.70 5.06
N ARG A 401 2.96 31.79 3.83
CA ARG A 401 3.59 33.01 3.32
C ARG A 401 2.58 34.15 3.20
N TYR A 402 1.43 33.90 2.60
CA TYR A 402 0.38 34.91 2.40
C TYR A 402 -0.11 35.51 3.73
N THR A 403 -0.26 34.69 4.77
CA THR A 403 -0.66 35.16 6.10
C THR A 403 0.41 36.00 6.80
N LYS A 404 1.70 35.75 6.54
CA LYS A 404 2.83 36.52 7.11
C LYS A 404 3.14 37.80 6.33
N GLU A 405 3.11 37.73 5.00
CA GLU A 405 3.68 38.75 4.12
C GLU A 405 2.61 39.52 3.32
N GLY A 406 1.37 39.01 3.24
CA GLY A 406 0.39 39.48 2.28
C GLY A 406 0.69 38.98 0.87
N PHE A 407 0.15 39.67 -0.15
CA PHE A 407 0.31 39.30 -1.57
C PHE A 407 1.55 39.89 -2.27
#